data_AF-A0A140KNB0-F1
#
_entry.id   AF-A0A140KNB0-F1
#
_cell.length_a   1.000
_cell.length_b   1.000
_cell.length_c   1.000
_cell.angle_alpha   90.00
_cell.angle_beta   90.00
_cell.angle_gamma   90.00
#
_symmetry.space_group_name_H-M   'P 1'
#
loop_
_entity.id
_entity.type
_entity.pdbx_description
1 polymer ?
#
loop_
_entity_poly.entity_id
_entity_poly.type
_entity_poly.pdbx_seq_one_letter_code
_entity_poly.pdbx_strand_id
1 'polypeptide(L)'
;MHTFSTFLTILSIASSGVLALPSSNPNPNPNPDLEPPHPQPAPGTQPGCGPSGCHNPTGTFGLHRSDHHYHFLCDQHSQTAKRNHKVKACFDTRIALEHYLSAPNPSKLSGYIDGSGTDFLLYAGQIVTLAEKLEIHVDEAKGEKAREHGCARVRIYELPKWTLEVDETWCAGHNEPIRL
;
A
#
# COMPACT_ATOMS: atom_id res chain seq x y z
N MET A 1 -58.84 33.93 -14.46
CA MET A 1 -57.76 33.07 -14.96
C MET A 1 -56.78 32.82 -13.81
N HIS A 2 -56.55 31.54 -13.54
CA HIS A 2 -55.48 30.88 -12.78
C HIS A 2 -55.23 31.20 -11.29
N THR A 3 -55.77 30.28 -10.48
CA THR A 3 -55.26 29.79 -9.20
C THR A 3 -53.80 29.32 -9.29
N PHE A 4 -52.92 29.74 -8.39
CA PHE A 4 -51.61 29.11 -8.17
C PHE A 4 -51.66 28.24 -6.93
N SER A 5 -51.46 26.94 -7.13
CA SER A 5 -51.26 25.93 -6.10
C SER A 5 -50.18 24.98 -6.63
N THR A 6 -49.04 24.88 -5.94
CA THR A 6 -48.13 23.73 -6.06
C THR A 6 -47.19 23.65 -4.85
N PHE A 7 -47.51 22.65 -4.02
CA PHE A 7 -46.70 21.73 -3.22
C PHE A 7 -45.18 21.93 -2.96
N LEU A 8 -44.90 21.98 -1.66
CA LEU A 8 -43.86 21.34 -0.83
C LEU A 8 -42.87 20.35 -1.48
N THR A 9 -41.58 20.46 -1.11
CA THR A 9 -40.70 19.30 -0.83
C THR A 9 -39.77 19.62 0.34
N ILE A 10 -39.94 18.88 1.45
CA ILE A 10 -39.06 18.88 2.63
C ILE A 10 -37.98 17.82 2.38
N LEU A 11 -36.72 18.22 2.38
CA LEU A 11 -35.57 17.31 2.25
C LEU A 11 -35.15 16.84 3.64
N SER A 12 -35.49 15.60 3.99
CA SER A 12 -35.04 14.94 5.22
C SER A 12 -33.59 14.50 5.09
N ILE A 13 -32.69 15.13 5.84
CA ILE A 13 -31.29 14.68 5.97
C ILE A 13 -31.26 13.58 7.03
N ALA A 14 -31.11 12.33 6.60
CA ALA A 14 -30.86 11.22 7.51
C ALA A 14 -29.37 11.22 7.90
N SER A 15 -29.08 11.65 9.12
CA SER A 15 -27.78 11.54 9.76
C SER A 15 -27.56 10.09 10.21
N SER A 16 -26.75 9.34 9.46
CA SER A 16 -26.28 8.01 9.87
C SER A 16 -25.28 8.17 11.01
N GLY A 17 -25.72 7.91 12.23
CA GLY A 17 -24.84 7.74 13.38
C GLY A 17 -24.03 6.46 13.24
N VAL A 18 -22.71 6.56 13.27
CA VAL A 18 -21.81 5.40 13.35
C VAL A 18 -21.62 5.09 14.83
N LEU A 19 -22.21 3.98 15.28
CA LEU A 19 -21.93 3.39 16.59
C LEU A 19 -20.56 2.68 16.52
N ALA A 20 -19.55 3.29 17.12
CA ALA A 20 -18.31 2.58 17.45
C ALA A 20 -18.57 1.66 18.64
N LEU A 21 -18.39 0.35 18.45
CA LEU A 21 -18.36 -0.63 19.52
C LEU A 21 -16.90 -1.04 19.77
N PRO A 22 -16.39 -0.94 21.01
CA PRO A 22 -15.14 -1.57 21.38
C PRO A 22 -15.44 -3.05 21.66
N SER A 23 -14.63 -3.96 21.11
CA SER A 23 -14.58 -5.34 21.61
C SER A 23 -13.14 -5.78 21.80
N SER A 24 -12.65 -5.46 22.98
CA SER A 24 -11.66 -6.24 23.69
C SER A 24 -12.27 -7.57 24.09
N ASN A 25 -11.68 -8.68 23.65
CA ASN A 25 -11.43 -9.81 24.54
C ASN A 25 -10.32 -10.74 24.00
N PRO A 26 -9.35 -11.12 24.84
CA PRO A 26 -8.35 -12.12 24.52
C PRO A 26 -8.81 -13.51 25.00
N ASN A 27 -8.59 -14.56 24.21
CA ASN A 27 -8.15 -15.83 24.80
C ASN A 27 -7.56 -16.81 23.75
N PRO A 28 -6.70 -17.74 24.20
CA PRO A 28 -5.71 -18.44 23.39
C PRO A 28 -6.22 -19.81 22.91
N ASN A 29 -5.67 -20.27 21.78
CA ASN A 29 -5.14 -21.63 21.72
C ASN A 29 -4.13 -21.76 20.56
N PRO A 30 -3.11 -22.61 20.70
CA PRO A 30 -1.98 -22.71 19.79
C PRO A 30 -2.32 -23.70 18.66
N ASN A 31 -1.99 -23.36 17.42
CA ASN A 31 -1.84 -24.36 16.37
C ASN A 31 -0.43 -24.31 15.78
N PRO A 32 0.16 -25.48 15.46
CA PRO A 32 1.58 -25.64 15.19
C PRO A 32 1.84 -25.67 13.69
N ASP A 33 1.91 -24.50 13.06
CA ASP A 33 2.50 -24.35 11.72
C ASP A 33 3.41 -23.12 11.77
N LEU A 34 4.62 -23.34 12.27
CA LEU A 34 5.68 -22.34 12.35
C LEU A 34 6.20 -22.03 10.94
N GLU A 35 5.51 -21.13 10.23
CA GLU A 35 6.24 -20.16 9.42
C GLU A 35 7.05 -19.31 10.41
N PRO A 36 8.38 -19.14 10.23
CA PRO A 36 9.14 -18.30 11.15
C PRO A 36 8.48 -16.92 11.15
N PRO A 37 8.19 -16.34 12.32
CA PRO A 37 7.66 -14.99 12.36
C PRO A 37 8.62 -14.13 11.56
N HIS A 38 8.12 -13.48 10.50
CA HIS A 38 8.84 -12.39 9.87
C HIS A 38 9.31 -11.50 11.04
N PRO A 39 10.62 -11.32 11.24
CA PRO A 39 11.11 -10.66 12.43
C PRO A 39 10.49 -9.28 12.46
N GLN A 40 9.55 -9.07 13.40
CA GLN A 40 9.10 -7.73 13.72
C GLN A 40 10.34 -7.01 14.22
N PRO A 41 10.76 -5.91 13.58
CA PRO A 41 11.91 -5.18 14.06
C PRO A 41 11.63 -4.73 15.50
N ALA A 42 12.64 -4.84 16.35
CA ALA A 42 12.52 -4.43 17.74
C ALA A 42 12.02 -2.97 17.80
N PRO A 43 11.13 -2.63 18.76
CA PRO A 43 10.62 -1.28 18.90
C PRO A 43 11.76 -0.26 18.95
N GLY A 44 11.80 0.66 17.98
CA GLY A 44 12.72 1.80 17.98
C GLY A 44 14.06 1.62 17.25
N THR A 45 14.31 0.52 16.53
CA THR A 45 15.54 0.38 15.74
C THR A 45 15.28 -0.16 14.33
N GLN A 46 15.44 0.69 13.32
CA GLN A 46 15.57 0.25 11.93
C GLN A 46 16.92 -0.47 11.77
N PRO A 47 16.99 -1.64 11.12
CA PRO A 47 18.25 -2.30 10.81
C PRO A 47 19.18 -1.36 10.01
N GLY A 48 20.43 -1.18 10.46
CA GLY A 48 21.42 -0.31 9.79
C GLY A 48 21.67 1.07 10.43
N CYS A 49 21.04 1.37 11.57
CA CYS A 49 21.19 2.67 12.23
C CYS A 49 22.35 2.73 13.24
N GLY A 50 23.16 3.78 13.14
CA GLY A 50 24.16 4.17 14.15
C GLY A 50 23.74 5.40 14.96
N PRO A 51 24.54 5.80 15.97
CA PRO A 51 24.26 6.96 16.82
C PRO A 51 24.22 8.32 16.08
N SER A 52 24.67 8.37 14.82
CA SER A 52 24.59 9.52 13.92
C SER A 52 23.25 9.64 13.17
N GLY A 53 22.29 8.75 13.44
CA GLY A 53 21.02 8.68 12.73
C GLY A 53 21.02 7.62 11.61
N CYS A 54 19.82 7.28 11.17
CA CYS A 54 19.57 6.34 10.09
C CYS A 54 19.54 7.12 8.77
N HIS A 55 20.62 7.10 7.99
CA HIS A 55 20.55 7.56 6.60
C HIS A 55 20.75 6.36 5.69
N ASN A 56 19.64 5.86 5.16
CA ASN A 56 19.72 4.89 4.07
C ASN A 56 20.05 5.65 2.78
N PRO A 57 20.87 5.08 1.89
CA PRO A 57 21.04 5.67 0.57
C PRO A 57 19.67 5.82 -0.10
N THR A 58 19.44 6.95 -0.74
CA THR A 58 18.22 7.22 -1.52
C THR A 58 18.48 7.07 -3.01
N GLY A 59 17.44 6.73 -3.76
CA GLY A 59 17.52 6.45 -5.19
C GLY A 59 16.36 5.60 -5.69
N THR A 60 16.26 5.44 -7.00
CA THR A 60 15.24 4.55 -7.60
C THR A 60 15.64 3.08 -7.57
N PHE A 61 16.94 2.80 -7.43
CA PHE A 61 17.54 1.45 -7.46
C PHE A 61 17.01 0.62 -8.63
N GLY A 62 16.98 -0.71 -8.54
CA GLY A 62 16.55 -1.62 -9.61
C GLY A 62 15.11 -1.44 -10.16
N LEU A 63 14.41 -0.35 -9.81
CA LEU A 63 13.17 0.05 -10.47
C LEU A 63 13.44 0.60 -11.87
N HIS A 64 12.67 0.09 -12.84
CA HIS A 64 12.77 0.50 -14.23
C HIS A 64 11.85 1.68 -14.50
N ARG A 65 12.38 2.79 -15.02
CA ARG A 65 11.53 3.91 -15.47
C ARG A 65 10.83 3.53 -16.76
N SER A 66 9.52 3.34 -16.72
CA SER A 66 8.70 3.02 -17.87
C SER A 66 7.24 3.36 -17.62
N ASP A 67 6.85 4.53 -18.11
CA ASP A 67 5.48 5.05 -18.08
C ASP A 67 4.46 4.02 -18.58
N HIS A 68 4.74 3.44 -19.75
CA HIS A 68 3.91 2.40 -20.34
C HIS A 68 3.72 1.19 -19.41
N HIS A 69 4.79 0.65 -18.82
CA HIS A 69 4.66 -0.54 -17.96
C HIS A 69 3.94 -0.24 -16.65
N TYR A 70 4.16 0.94 -16.08
CA TYR A 70 3.44 1.38 -14.89
C TYR A 70 1.93 1.41 -15.17
N HIS A 71 1.49 2.23 -16.13
CA HIS A 71 0.07 2.39 -16.45
C HIS A 71 -0.60 1.10 -16.92
N PHE A 72 0.12 0.30 -17.72
CA PHE A 72 -0.37 -1.01 -18.16
C PHE A 72 -0.69 -1.97 -17.01
N LEU A 73 0.02 -1.87 -15.88
CA LEU A 73 -0.12 -2.74 -14.71
C LEU A 73 -0.91 -2.11 -13.55
N CYS A 74 -1.04 -0.78 -13.52
CA CYS A 74 -1.59 -0.03 -12.39
C CYS A 74 -2.94 0.64 -12.66
N ASP A 75 -3.28 0.93 -13.92
CA ASP A 75 -4.52 1.68 -14.23
C ASP A 75 -5.77 0.89 -13.81
N GLN A 76 -6.66 1.57 -13.10
CA GLN A 76 -7.95 1.01 -12.73
C GLN A 76 -8.73 0.63 -13.99
N HIS A 77 -9.37 -0.55 -13.98
CA HIS A 77 -10.11 -1.13 -15.10
C HIS A 77 -9.28 -1.63 -16.29
N SER A 78 -7.94 -1.54 -16.26
CA SER A 78 -7.08 -2.20 -17.24
C SER A 78 -7.34 -3.71 -17.24
N GLN A 79 -7.85 -4.24 -18.35
CA GLN A 79 -8.06 -5.69 -18.51
C GLN A 79 -6.74 -6.45 -18.45
N THR A 80 -5.64 -5.81 -18.85
CA THR A 80 -4.34 -6.43 -18.76
C THR A 80 -3.81 -6.49 -17.33
N ALA A 81 -4.03 -5.42 -16.54
CA ALA A 81 -3.70 -5.42 -15.12
C ALA A 81 -4.41 -6.58 -14.39
N LYS A 82 -5.69 -6.82 -14.70
CA LYS A 82 -6.50 -7.92 -14.14
C LYS A 82 -6.02 -9.32 -14.51
N ARG A 83 -5.46 -9.49 -15.72
CA ARG A 83 -4.94 -10.78 -16.20
C ARG A 83 -3.49 -11.03 -15.79
N ASN A 84 -2.82 -10.02 -15.21
CA ASN A 84 -1.45 -10.14 -14.79
C ASN A 84 -1.37 -10.76 -13.39
N HIS A 85 -0.98 -12.03 -13.35
CA HIS A 85 -0.85 -12.80 -12.11
C HIS A 85 0.37 -12.44 -11.25
N LYS A 86 1.24 -11.52 -11.70
CA LYS A 86 2.35 -11.08 -10.84
C LYS A 86 1.77 -10.29 -9.67
N VAL A 87 2.09 -10.75 -8.47
CA VAL A 87 1.69 -10.10 -7.22
C VAL A 87 2.40 -8.77 -7.10
N LYS A 88 1.63 -7.69 -7.00
CA LYS A 88 2.13 -6.30 -7.06
C LYS A 88 1.19 -5.33 -6.36
N ALA A 89 1.72 -4.17 -6.01
CA ALA A 89 0.96 -2.99 -5.57
C ALA A 89 1.48 -1.74 -6.27
N CYS A 90 0.59 -0.77 -6.50
CA CYS A 90 0.92 0.51 -7.12
C CYS A 90 0.65 1.66 -6.16
N PHE A 91 1.49 2.69 -6.23
CA PHE A 91 1.50 3.81 -5.28
C PHE A 91 1.59 5.15 -6.02
N ASP A 92 0.81 6.13 -5.56
CA ASP A 92 0.85 7.54 -5.93
C ASP A 92 1.43 8.32 -4.74
N THR A 93 2.66 8.82 -4.88
CA THR A 93 3.38 9.46 -3.76
C THR A 93 3.48 10.98 -3.85
N ARG A 94 3.30 11.54 -5.06
CA ARG A 94 3.49 12.96 -5.37
C ARG A 94 4.87 13.54 -5.01
N ILE A 95 5.86 12.70 -4.70
CA ILE A 95 7.22 13.12 -4.37
C ILE A 95 8.23 12.42 -5.28
N ALA A 96 9.34 13.09 -5.58
CA ALA A 96 10.37 12.56 -6.49
C ALA A 96 11.12 11.37 -5.86
N LEU A 97 10.84 10.15 -6.33
CA LEU A 97 11.36 8.91 -5.73
C LEU A 97 12.89 8.83 -5.71
N GLU A 98 13.57 9.45 -6.69
CA GLU A 98 15.04 9.50 -6.77
C GLU A 98 15.69 10.06 -5.50
N HIS A 99 15.02 10.96 -4.78
CA HIS A 99 15.56 11.60 -3.59
C HIS A 99 15.01 11.04 -2.28
N TYR A 100 13.87 10.35 -2.33
CA TYR A 100 13.12 9.98 -1.13
C TYR A 100 12.92 8.48 -0.96
N LEU A 101 13.11 7.67 -2.00
CA LEU A 101 12.99 6.22 -1.88
C LEU A 101 14.31 5.63 -1.39
N SER A 102 14.24 4.78 -0.37
CA SER A 102 15.36 3.95 0.09
C SER A 102 14.91 2.49 0.18
N ALA A 103 15.86 1.57 -0.01
CA ALA A 103 15.57 0.14 0.03
C ALA A 103 16.67 -0.59 0.83
N PRO A 104 16.30 -1.50 1.75
CA PRO A 104 17.25 -2.31 2.51
C PRO A 104 18.00 -3.31 1.62
N ASN A 105 17.45 -3.67 0.45
CA ASN A 105 18.12 -4.52 -0.53
C ASN A 105 17.95 -3.98 -1.97
N PRO A 106 18.72 -2.96 -2.38
CA PRO A 106 18.52 -2.26 -3.65
C PRO A 106 18.79 -3.16 -4.87
N SER A 107 19.62 -4.19 -4.72
CA SER A 107 19.93 -5.16 -5.79
C SER A 107 18.76 -6.09 -6.14
N LYS A 108 17.82 -6.26 -5.20
CA LYS A 108 16.62 -7.10 -5.35
C LYS A 108 15.35 -6.28 -5.56
N LEU A 109 15.45 -4.95 -5.47
CA LEU A 109 14.33 -4.06 -5.73
C LEU A 109 13.94 -4.19 -7.20
N SER A 110 12.69 -4.54 -7.43
CA SER A 110 12.16 -4.76 -8.77
C SER A 110 10.75 -4.18 -8.88
N GLY A 111 10.48 -3.56 -10.03
CA GLY A 111 9.26 -2.81 -10.24
C GLY A 111 9.42 -1.76 -11.32
N TYR A 112 8.45 -0.85 -11.38
CA TYR A 112 8.43 0.23 -12.36
C TYR A 112 8.19 1.57 -11.71
N ILE A 113 8.74 2.61 -12.32
CA ILE A 113 8.43 4.01 -12.02
C ILE A 113 7.79 4.61 -13.27
N ASP A 114 6.76 5.42 -13.08
CA ASP A 114 6.05 6.10 -14.15
C ASP A 114 6.90 7.19 -14.86
N GLY A 115 6.31 7.88 -15.84
CA GLY A 115 6.97 8.97 -16.55
C GLY A 115 7.31 10.16 -15.65
N SER A 116 6.50 10.44 -14.62
CA SER A 116 6.72 11.57 -13.71
C SER A 116 7.87 11.33 -12.72
N GLY A 117 8.10 10.08 -12.32
CA GLY A 117 9.09 9.75 -11.31
C GLY A 117 8.55 9.80 -9.88
N THR A 118 7.24 9.97 -9.71
CA THR A 118 6.58 10.02 -8.40
C THR A 118 5.78 8.76 -8.09
N ASP A 119 5.38 8.04 -9.13
CA ASP A 119 4.51 6.89 -8.97
C ASP A 119 5.29 5.62 -9.27
N PHE A 120 5.02 4.57 -8.49
CA PHE A 120 5.77 3.34 -8.61
C PHE A 120 4.96 2.09 -8.30
N LEU A 121 5.40 1.02 -8.92
CA LEU A 121 4.89 -0.33 -8.75
C LEU A 121 5.98 -1.14 -8.05
N LEU A 122 5.59 -1.85 -7.00
CA LEU A 122 6.42 -2.87 -6.35
C LEU A 122 5.80 -4.25 -6.52
N TYR A 123 6.66 -5.25 -6.75
CA TYR A 123 6.26 -6.66 -6.65
C TYR A 123 6.21 -7.13 -5.19
N ALA A 124 5.58 -8.28 -4.93
CA ALA A 124 5.65 -8.92 -3.62
C ALA A 124 7.09 -9.28 -3.21
N GLY A 125 7.31 -9.32 -1.89
CA GLY A 125 8.61 -9.55 -1.27
C GLY A 125 9.48 -8.30 -1.17
N GLN A 126 8.93 -7.12 -1.47
CA GLN A 126 9.65 -5.85 -1.44
C GLN A 126 9.31 -5.07 -0.17
N ILE A 127 10.35 -4.51 0.45
CA ILE A 127 10.24 -3.58 1.56
C ILE A 127 11.02 -2.33 1.14
N VAL A 128 10.40 -1.16 1.26
CA VAL A 128 11.05 0.13 0.96
C VAL A 128 10.69 1.14 2.04
N THR A 129 11.53 2.15 2.18
CA THR A 129 11.26 3.30 3.04
C THR A 129 11.14 4.55 2.19
N LEU A 130 10.06 5.29 2.36
CA LEU A 130 9.76 6.53 1.63
C LEU A 130 9.92 7.74 2.55
N ALA A 131 10.73 8.70 2.11
CA ALA A 131 11.05 9.96 2.77
C ALA A 131 11.47 9.83 4.24
N GLU A 132 12.08 8.69 4.62
CA GLU A 132 12.41 8.32 6.01
C GLU A 132 11.21 8.35 6.99
N LYS A 133 9.98 8.35 6.46
CA LYS A 133 8.74 8.50 7.23
C LYS A 133 7.81 7.29 7.14
N LEU A 134 7.78 6.63 5.99
CA LEU A 134 6.90 5.49 5.76
C LEU A 134 7.74 4.28 5.42
N GLU A 135 7.51 3.15 6.07
CA GLU A 135 7.99 1.85 5.61
C GLU A 135 6.85 1.07 4.97
N ILE A 136 7.05 0.66 3.72
CA ILE A 136 6.05 0.02 2.87
C ILE A 136 6.47 -1.41 2.63
N HIS A 137 5.60 -2.34 2.99
CA HIS A 137 5.76 -3.78 2.79
C HIS A 137 4.76 -4.23 1.74
N VAL A 138 5.23 -4.93 0.72
CA VAL A 138 4.39 -5.55 -0.30
C VAL A 138 4.61 -7.05 -0.22
N ASP A 139 3.60 -7.77 0.27
CA ASP A 139 3.62 -9.20 0.51
C ASP A 139 2.64 -9.95 -0.40
N GLU A 140 2.78 -11.28 -0.47
CA GLU A 140 1.74 -12.11 -1.07
C GLU A 140 0.46 -12.09 -0.22
N ALA A 141 -0.68 -11.77 -0.85
CA ALA A 141 -1.97 -11.91 -0.20
C ALA A 141 -2.36 -13.39 -0.06
N LYS A 142 -3.02 -13.74 1.05
CA LYS A 142 -3.44 -15.12 1.33
C LYS A 142 -4.67 -15.50 0.49
N GLY A 143 -4.72 -16.76 0.05
CA GLY A 143 -5.85 -17.37 -0.66
C GLY A 143 -5.65 -17.52 -2.17
N GLU A 144 -6.22 -18.57 -2.77
CA GLU A 144 -6.02 -18.92 -4.20
C GLU A 144 -6.45 -17.79 -5.14
N LYS A 145 -7.62 -17.20 -4.89
CA LYS A 145 -8.15 -16.08 -5.70
C LYS A 145 -7.23 -14.85 -5.69
N ALA A 146 -6.53 -14.59 -4.59
CA ALA A 146 -5.63 -13.45 -4.52
C ALA A 146 -4.41 -13.64 -5.44
N ARG A 147 -3.87 -14.87 -5.50
CA ARG A 147 -2.78 -15.21 -6.42
C ARG A 147 -3.22 -15.19 -7.87
N GLU A 148 -4.42 -15.69 -8.17
CA GLU A 148 -5.01 -15.64 -9.52
C GLU A 148 -5.20 -14.21 -10.04
N HIS A 149 -5.42 -13.23 -9.16
CA HIS A 149 -5.58 -11.83 -9.56
C HIS A 149 -4.33 -10.97 -9.34
N GLY A 150 -3.21 -11.58 -8.94
CA GLY A 150 -1.97 -10.86 -8.67
C GLY A 150 -2.12 -9.82 -7.54
N CYS A 151 -2.99 -10.08 -6.57
CA CYS A 151 -3.24 -9.20 -5.44
C CYS A 151 -2.12 -9.30 -4.40
N ALA A 152 -1.69 -8.15 -3.89
CA ALA A 152 -0.71 -8.06 -2.81
C ALA A 152 -1.38 -7.68 -1.49
N ARG A 153 -0.81 -8.12 -0.36
CA ARG A 153 -1.08 -7.50 0.93
C ARG A 153 -0.10 -6.35 1.10
N VAL A 154 -0.62 -5.16 1.37
CA VAL A 154 0.19 -3.96 1.57
C VAL A 154 0.08 -3.54 3.02
N ARG A 155 1.24 -3.38 3.67
CA ARG A 155 1.33 -2.83 5.02
C ARG A 155 2.19 -1.57 4.99
N ILE A 156 1.69 -0.48 5.56
CA ILE A 156 2.43 0.78 5.63
C ILE A 156 2.56 1.17 7.10
N TYR A 157 3.79 1.43 7.51
CA TYR A 157 4.14 1.79 8.87
C TYR A 157 4.67 3.23 8.91
N GLU A 158 4.18 4.04 9.85
CA GLU A 158 4.76 5.34 10.18
C GLU A 158 6.01 5.17 11.05
N LEU A 159 7.12 5.74 10.61
CA LEU A 159 8.40 5.76 11.30
C LEU A 159 8.52 7.00 12.21
N PRO A 160 9.31 6.94 13.29
CA PRO A 160 10.16 5.81 13.72
C PRO A 160 9.44 4.84 14.65
N LYS A 161 8.15 5.04 14.94
CA LYS A 161 7.40 4.24 15.92
C LYS A 161 6.89 2.91 15.37
N TRP A 162 6.94 2.74 14.05
CA TRP A 162 6.38 1.58 13.35
C TRP A 162 4.88 1.43 13.61
N THR A 163 4.16 2.55 13.64
CA THR A 163 2.69 2.55 13.77
C THR A 163 2.08 2.05 12.47
N LEU A 164 1.28 0.99 12.51
CA LEU A 164 0.60 0.48 11.32
C LEU A 164 -0.53 1.44 10.91
N GLU A 165 -0.38 2.08 9.75
CA GLU A 165 -1.37 3.02 9.18
C GLU A 165 -2.28 2.34 8.16
N VAL A 166 -1.72 1.43 7.36
CA VAL A 166 -2.45 0.70 6.32
C VAL A 166 -2.15 -0.78 6.43
N ASP A 167 -3.19 -1.61 6.36
CA ASP A 167 -3.10 -3.06 6.17
C ASP A 167 -4.27 -3.49 5.28
N GLU A 168 -4.03 -3.56 3.96
CA GLU A 168 -5.06 -3.86 2.98
C GLU A 168 -4.61 -4.86 1.92
N THR A 169 -5.58 -5.44 1.22
CA THR A 169 -5.30 -6.22 0.02
C THR A 169 -5.55 -5.36 -1.21
N TRP A 170 -4.51 -5.17 -2.02
CA TRP A 170 -4.56 -4.39 -3.24
C TRP A 170 -4.52 -5.32 -4.46
N CYS A 171 -5.44 -5.13 -5.40
CA CYS A 171 -5.58 -5.95 -6.60
C CYS A 171 -5.52 -5.09 -7.88
N ALA A 172 -4.62 -5.47 -8.77
CA ALA A 172 -4.40 -4.78 -10.04
C ALA A 172 -5.67 -4.75 -10.91
N GLY A 173 -6.00 -3.57 -11.46
CA GLY A 173 -7.18 -3.35 -12.31
C GLY A 173 -8.52 -3.34 -11.57
N HIS A 174 -8.51 -3.50 -10.24
CA HIS A 174 -9.69 -3.36 -9.36
C HIS A 174 -9.54 -2.15 -8.44
N ASN A 175 -8.36 -2.00 -7.82
CA ASN A 175 -8.03 -0.89 -6.95
C ASN A 175 -7.32 0.22 -7.73
N GLU A 176 -7.52 1.46 -7.29
CA GLU A 176 -6.67 2.60 -7.67
C GLU A 176 -5.31 2.49 -6.95
N PRO A 177 -4.23 3.11 -7.47
CA PRO A 177 -2.97 3.22 -6.74
C PRO A 177 -3.15 3.79 -5.32
N ILE A 178 -2.40 3.24 -4.37
CA ILE A 178 -2.43 3.65 -2.96
C ILE A 178 -1.78 5.02 -2.84
N ARG A 179 -2.53 6.00 -2.32
CA ARG A 179 -2.02 7.37 -2.10
C ARG A 179 -1.26 7.46 -0.80
N LEU A 180 -0.05 8.01 -0.85
CA LEU A 180 0.88 8.17 0.28
C LEU A 180 1.09 9.63 0.69
#